data_AF-M3E184-F1
#
_entry.id   AF-M3E184-F1
#
_cell.length_a   1.000
_cell.length_b   1.000
_cell.length_c   1.000
_cell.angle_alpha   90.00
_cell.angle_beta   90.00
_cell.angle_gamma   90.00
#
_symmetry.space_group_name_H-M   'P 1'
#
loop_
_entity.id
_entity.type
_entity.pdbx_description
1 polymer ?
#
loop_
_entity_poly.entity_id
_entity_poly.type
_entity_poly.pdbx_seq_one_letter_code
_entity_poly.pdbx_strand_id
1 'polypeptide(L)'
;MRVSLEQVARDADVSIATLYRHFPTRDALIEAVYRQTMSSLVDEASRLSGERDAVAALREWLLLFVDFLDTKKGMSEALGTLIGGTGAVYGESSARLASAAAELVGRATRAGGIRPDVEPLDLLRALGGVANVSPDPDWKRSATRMVDVLINGLRDRTAVLPPRSGAAVPSASSKGKA
;
A
#
# COMPACT_ATOMS: atom_id res chain seq x y z
N MET A 1 14.32 -18.30 0.24
CA MET A 1 14.73 -19.04 -0.97
C MET A 1 15.06 -17.99 -2.04
N ARG A 2 16.31 -17.90 -2.54
CA ARG A 2 16.65 -16.90 -3.58
C ARG A 2 16.25 -17.46 -4.95
N VAL A 3 15.29 -16.83 -5.62
CA VAL A 3 14.95 -17.14 -7.01
C VAL A 3 15.95 -16.44 -7.94
N SER A 4 16.60 -17.20 -8.83
CA SER A 4 17.52 -16.67 -9.85
C SER A 4 16.76 -16.21 -11.10
N LEU A 5 17.37 -15.35 -11.92
CA LEU A 5 16.74 -14.89 -13.17
C LEU A 5 16.50 -16.05 -14.15
N GLU A 6 17.36 -17.07 -14.13
CA GLU A 6 17.19 -18.30 -14.93
C GLU A 6 15.99 -19.12 -14.48
N GLN A 7 15.69 -19.15 -13.18
CA GLN A 7 14.48 -19.78 -12.66
C GLN A 7 13.24 -18.99 -13.09
N VAL A 8 13.27 -17.65 -12.97
CA VAL A 8 12.17 -16.81 -13.46
C VAL A 8 11.92 -17.01 -14.96
N ALA A 9 12.98 -17.05 -15.77
CA ALA A 9 12.86 -17.27 -17.21
C ALA A 9 12.21 -18.63 -17.52
N ARG A 10 12.63 -19.68 -16.82
CA ARG A 10 12.05 -21.02 -16.94
C ARG A 10 10.58 -21.05 -16.54
N ASP A 11 10.24 -20.45 -15.41
CA ASP A 11 8.87 -20.46 -14.88
C ASP A 11 7.93 -19.61 -15.73
N ALA A 12 8.45 -18.56 -16.36
CA ALA A 12 7.72 -17.71 -17.30
C ALA A 12 7.71 -18.24 -18.75
N ASP A 13 8.31 -19.41 -19.02
CA ASP A 13 8.45 -20.03 -20.34
C ASP A 13 9.07 -19.08 -21.40
N VAL A 14 10.08 -18.30 -20.99
CA VAL A 14 10.82 -17.39 -21.87
C VAL A 14 12.31 -17.72 -21.90
N SER A 15 12.98 -17.36 -23.01
CA SER A 15 14.43 -17.48 -23.08
C SER A 15 15.11 -16.52 -22.09
N ILE A 16 16.22 -16.95 -21.49
CA ILE A 16 17.02 -16.11 -20.60
C ILE A 16 17.54 -14.85 -21.31
N ALA A 17 17.81 -14.93 -22.62
CA ALA A 17 18.20 -13.78 -23.44
C ALA A 17 17.06 -12.74 -23.56
N THR A 18 15.81 -13.20 -23.71
CA THR A 18 14.62 -12.32 -23.70
C THR A 18 14.49 -11.63 -22.34
N LEU A 19 14.63 -12.39 -21.25
CA LEU A 19 14.51 -11.83 -19.90
C LEU A 19 15.58 -10.76 -19.65
N TYR A 20 16.85 -11.03 -19.95
CA TYR A 20 17.94 -10.04 -19.80
C TYR A 20 17.79 -8.82 -20.69
N ARG A 21 17.20 -8.95 -21.89
CA ARG A 21 16.94 -7.82 -22.79
C ARG A 21 15.94 -6.84 -22.19
N HIS A 22 14.94 -7.33 -21.44
CA HIS A 22 13.92 -6.50 -20.80
C HIS A 22 14.30 -6.08 -19.37
N PHE A 23 15.02 -6.95 -18.65
CA PHE A 23 15.43 -6.75 -17.27
C PHE A 23 16.92 -7.08 -17.13
N PRO A 24 17.83 -6.13 -17.46
CA PRO A 24 19.26 -6.37 -17.47
C PRO A 24 19.82 -6.78 -16.11
N THR A 25 19.13 -6.41 -15.02
CA THR A 25 19.49 -6.75 -13.65
C THR A 25 18.29 -7.32 -12.90
N ARG A 26 18.58 -8.06 -11.82
CA ARG A 26 17.56 -8.55 -10.90
C ARG A 26 16.76 -7.40 -10.28
N ASP A 27 17.43 -6.29 -9.99
CA ASP A 27 16.80 -5.10 -9.41
C ASP A 27 15.83 -4.46 -10.42
N ALA A 28 16.19 -4.41 -11.71
CA ALA A 28 15.29 -3.93 -12.77
C ALA A 28 14.03 -4.80 -12.92
N LEU A 29 14.17 -6.13 -12.77
CA LEU A 29 13.01 -7.02 -12.73
C LEU A 29 12.14 -6.74 -11.50
N ILE A 30 12.72 -6.64 -10.31
CA ILE A 30 11.98 -6.39 -9.07
C ILE A 30 11.26 -5.04 -9.13
N GLU A 31 11.91 -4.00 -9.64
CA GLU A 31 11.31 -2.67 -9.82
C GLU A 31 10.14 -2.72 -10.81
N ALA A 32 10.26 -3.47 -11.91
CA ALA A 32 9.19 -3.65 -12.87
C ALA A 32 7.99 -4.40 -12.26
N VAL A 33 8.24 -5.47 -11.51
CA VAL A 33 7.21 -6.20 -10.78
C VAL A 33 6.54 -5.28 -9.77
N TYR A 34 7.30 -4.52 -8.99
CA TYR A 34 6.77 -3.57 -8.02
C TYR A 34 5.83 -2.54 -8.67
N ARG A 35 6.26 -1.92 -9.78
CA ARG A 35 5.43 -0.97 -10.54
C ARG A 35 4.15 -1.62 -11.06
N GLN A 36 4.24 -2.85 -11.58
CA GLN A 36 3.08 -3.57 -12.08
C GLN A 36 2.09 -3.91 -10.96
N THR A 37 2.57 -4.41 -9.81
CA THR A 37 1.72 -4.72 -8.65
C THR A 37 1.06 -3.45 -8.12
N MET A 38 1.79 -2.33 -8.03
CA MET A 38 1.24 -1.04 -7.62
C MET A 38 0.18 -0.53 -8.61
N SER A 39 0.45 -0.59 -9.91
CA SER A 39 -0.53 -0.18 -10.93
C SER A 39 -1.80 -1.04 -10.85
N SER A 40 -1.64 -2.36 -10.75
CA SER A 40 -2.78 -3.28 -10.65
C SER A 40 -3.65 -2.98 -9.44
N LEU A 41 -3.04 -2.67 -8.28
CA LEU A 41 -3.80 -2.28 -7.08
C LEU A 41 -4.55 -0.95 -7.25
N VAL A 42 -3.96 0.02 -7.95
CA VAL A 42 -4.62 1.30 -8.24
C VAL A 42 -5.78 1.11 -9.22
N ASP A 43 -5.57 0.34 -10.29
CA ASP A 43 -6.59 0.04 -11.30
C ASP A 43 -7.79 -0.70 -10.68
N GLU A 44 -7.50 -1.59 -9.73
CA GLU A 44 -8.51 -2.33 -8.99
C GLU A 44 -9.35 -1.44 -8.08
N ALA A 45 -8.79 -0.33 -7.56
CA ALA A 45 -9.58 0.68 -6.86
C ALA A 45 -10.65 1.29 -7.76
N SER A 46 -10.27 1.67 -8.99
CA SER A 46 -11.19 2.22 -9.98
C SER A 46 -12.26 1.20 -10.41
N ARG A 47 -11.89 -0.08 -10.54
CA ARG A 47 -12.84 -1.17 -10.83
C ARG A 47 -13.85 -1.33 -9.69
N LEU A 48 -13.37 -1.45 -8.45
CA LEU A 48 -14.17 -1.64 -7.24
C LEU A 48 -15.06 -0.43 -6.96
N SER A 49 -14.60 0.77 -7.30
CA SER A 49 -15.41 1.98 -7.32
C SER A 49 -16.62 1.88 -8.26
N GLY A 50 -16.71 0.92 -9.17
CA GLY A 50 -17.91 0.67 -9.98
C GLY A 50 -18.99 -0.17 -9.28
N GLU A 51 -18.66 -0.86 -8.18
CA GLU A 51 -19.53 -1.88 -7.59
C GLU A 51 -20.65 -1.31 -6.73
N ARG A 52 -21.76 -2.06 -6.62
CA ARG A 52 -22.97 -1.60 -5.91
C ARG A 52 -22.77 -1.42 -4.41
N ASP A 53 -22.04 -2.31 -3.76
CA ASP A 53 -21.75 -2.21 -2.33
C ASP A 53 -20.41 -1.49 -2.10
N ALA A 54 -20.49 -0.20 -1.79
CA ALA A 54 -19.31 0.64 -1.61
C ALA A 54 -18.45 0.24 -0.40
N VAL A 55 -19.03 -0.35 0.65
CA VAL A 55 -18.26 -0.77 1.83
C VAL A 55 -17.57 -2.10 1.57
N ALA A 56 -18.23 -3.03 0.88
CA ALA A 56 -17.60 -4.26 0.42
C ALA A 56 -16.44 -3.97 -0.53
N ALA A 57 -16.61 -3.04 -1.47
CA ALA A 57 -15.56 -2.58 -2.38
C ALA A 57 -14.33 -2.03 -1.64
N LEU A 58 -14.53 -1.15 -0.65
CA LEU A 58 -13.44 -0.64 0.18
C LEU A 58 -12.74 -1.77 0.95
N ARG A 59 -13.52 -2.70 1.53
CA ARG A 59 -12.97 -3.85 2.26
C ARG A 59 -12.10 -4.72 1.35
N GLU A 60 -12.59 -5.05 0.16
CA GLU A 60 -11.88 -5.86 -0.83
C GLU A 60 -10.56 -5.19 -1.24
N TRP A 61 -10.60 -3.90 -1.52
CA TRP A 61 -9.40 -3.15 -1.88
C TRP A 61 -8.36 -3.11 -0.75
N LEU A 62 -8.78 -2.98 0.51
CA LEU A 62 -7.87 -3.04 1.65
C LEU A 62 -7.23 -4.43 1.82
N LEU A 63 -7.92 -5.51 1.45
CA LEU A 63 -7.32 -6.85 1.43
C LEU A 63 -6.26 -6.97 0.34
N LEU A 64 -6.53 -6.44 -0.85
CA LEU A 64 -5.54 -6.37 -1.93
C LEU A 64 -4.33 -5.52 -1.54
N PHE A 65 -4.53 -4.44 -0.77
CA PHE A 65 -3.43 -3.68 -0.20
C PHE A 65 -2.58 -4.51 0.77
N VAL A 66 -3.18 -5.40 1.56
CA VAL A 66 -2.44 -6.34 2.42
C VAL A 66 -1.59 -7.31 1.57
N ASP A 67 -2.13 -7.83 0.47
CA ASP A 67 -1.37 -8.67 -0.47
C ASP A 67 -0.23 -7.90 -1.16
N PHE A 68 -0.45 -6.63 -1.49
CA PHE A 68 0.59 -5.74 -1.99
C PHE A 68 1.71 -5.53 -0.96
N LEU A 69 1.39 -5.34 0.32
CA LEU A 69 2.39 -5.19 1.39
C LEU A 69 3.25 -6.46 1.54
N ASP A 70 2.63 -7.62 1.39
CA ASP A 70 3.31 -8.92 1.45
C ASP A 70 4.29 -9.10 0.29
N THR A 71 3.81 -8.82 -0.92
CA THR A 71 4.65 -8.84 -2.12
C THR A 71 5.79 -7.84 -1.99
N LYS A 72 5.51 -6.61 -1.52
CA LYS A 72 6.51 -5.57 -1.28
C LYS A 72 7.57 -6.02 -0.27
N LYS A 73 7.19 -6.70 0.83
CA LYS A 73 8.16 -7.24 1.79
C LYS A 73 9.09 -8.26 1.14
N GLY A 74 8.54 -9.22 0.40
CA GLY A 74 9.36 -10.21 -0.32
C GLY A 74 10.33 -9.55 -1.30
N MET A 75 9.89 -8.50 -2.00
CA MET A 75 10.75 -7.68 -2.86
C MET A 75 11.82 -6.91 -2.06
N SER A 76 11.46 -6.31 -0.93
CA SER A 76 12.39 -5.59 -0.06
C SER A 76 13.43 -6.50 0.59
N GLU A 77 13.10 -7.73 0.95
CA GLU A 77 14.06 -8.74 1.40
C GLU A 77 14.98 -9.17 0.26
N ALA A 78 14.42 -9.36 -0.94
CA ALA A 78 15.18 -9.66 -2.14
C ALA A 78 16.16 -8.54 -2.52
N LEU A 79 15.78 -7.27 -2.34
CA LEU A 79 16.60 -6.09 -2.60
C LEU A 79 17.52 -5.72 -1.44
N GLY A 80 17.13 -5.93 -0.18
CA GLY A 80 17.94 -5.62 1.00
C GLY A 80 19.25 -6.39 1.06
N THR A 81 19.37 -7.46 0.28
CA THR A 81 20.64 -8.17 0.03
C THR A 81 21.56 -7.50 -1.01
N LEU A 82 21.10 -6.44 -1.70
CA LEU A 82 21.76 -5.71 -2.78
C LEU A 82 21.54 -4.20 -2.56
N ILE A 83 22.49 -3.54 -1.89
CA ILE A 83 22.39 -2.12 -1.51
C ILE A 83 22.26 -1.24 -2.76
N GLY A 84 21.14 -0.53 -2.89
CA GLY A 84 21.06 0.76 -3.59
C GLY A 84 19.99 0.89 -4.67
N GLY A 85 18.81 1.42 -4.32
CA GLY A 85 17.98 2.17 -5.28
C GLY A 85 16.51 1.76 -5.40
N THR A 86 15.66 2.26 -4.51
CA THR A 86 14.18 2.20 -4.66
C THR A 86 13.42 3.40 -4.08
N GLY A 87 14.13 4.40 -3.53
CA GLY A 87 13.51 5.53 -2.81
C GLY A 87 12.55 6.38 -3.64
N ALA A 88 12.87 6.67 -4.91
CA ALA A 88 12.02 7.47 -5.80
C ALA A 88 10.73 6.73 -6.19
N VAL A 89 10.84 5.43 -6.50
CA VAL A 89 9.72 4.57 -6.88
C VAL A 89 8.72 4.40 -5.73
N TYR A 90 9.21 4.36 -4.48
CA TYR A 90 8.35 4.32 -3.30
C TYR A 90 7.61 5.64 -3.02
N GLY A 91 8.21 6.79 -3.35
CA GLY A 91 7.60 8.11 -3.15
C GLY A 91 6.36 8.36 -4.02
N GLU A 92 6.48 8.15 -5.33
CA GLU A 92 5.36 8.31 -6.29
C GLU A 92 4.21 7.32 -6.01
N SER A 93 4.57 6.10 -5.57
CA SER A 93 3.60 5.07 -5.18
C SER A 93 2.67 5.52 -4.05
N SER A 94 3.19 6.31 -3.10
CA SER A 94 2.41 6.72 -1.93
C SER A 94 1.26 7.66 -2.31
N ALA A 95 1.46 8.54 -3.29
CA ALA A 95 0.43 9.47 -3.72
C ALA A 95 -0.71 8.74 -4.46
N ARG A 96 -0.37 7.83 -5.39
CA ARG A 96 -1.35 7.03 -6.14
C ARG A 96 -2.21 6.16 -5.23
N LEU A 97 -1.60 5.50 -4.25
CA LEU A 97 -2.33 4.69 -3.25
C LEU A 97 -3.23 5.54 -2.35
N ALA A 98 -2.77 6.73 -1.95
CA ALA A 98 -3.59 7.66 -1.16
C ALA A 98 -4.81 8.13 -1.96
N SER A 99 -4.65 8.46 -3.24
CA SER A 99 -5.76 8.83 -4.12
C SER A 99 -6.76 7.69 -4.31
N ALA A 100 -6.28 6.46 -4.54
CA ALA A 100 -7.13 5.27 -4.66
C ALA A 100 -7.94 5.01 -3.37
N ALA A 101 -7.29 5.08 -2.21
CA ALA A 101 -7.97 4.97 -0.92
C ALA A 101 -9.03 6.06 -0.73
N ALA A 102 -8.70 7.31 -1.07
CA ALA A 102 -9.61 8.44 -0.95
C ALA A 102 -10.87 8.30 -1.83
N GLU A 103 -10.73 7.74 -3.03
CA GLU A 103 -11.85 7.48 -3.92
C GLU A 103 -12.86 6.49 -3.31
N LEU A 104 -12.38 5.34 -2.84
CA LEU A 104 -13.21 4.30 -2.24
C LEU A 104 -13.83 4.74 -0.92
N VAL A 105 -13.06 5.41 -0.05
CA VAL A 105 -13.58 6.00 1.19
C VAL A 105 -14.65 7.04 0.88
N GLY A 106 -14.39 7.95 -0.07
CA GLY A 106 -15.37 8.97 -0.47
C GLY A 106 -16.66 8.36 -1.03
N ARG A 107 -16.58 7.25 -1.76
CA ARG A 107 -17.76 6.49 -2.22
C ARG A 107 -18.51 5.87 -1.05
N ALA A 108 -17.83 5.15 -0.16
CA ALA A 108 -18.44 4.52 1.00
C ALA A 108 -19.10 5.54 1.94
N THR A 109 -18.48 6.71 2.13
CA THR A 109 -19.05 7.83 2.89
C THR A 109 -20.30 8.39 2.23
N ARG A 110 -20.27 8.68 0.92
CA ARG A 110 -21.44 9.21 0.18
C ARG A 110 -22.60 8.23 0.13
N ALA A 111 -22.32 6.92 0.05
CA ALA A 111 -23.32 5.87 0.18
C ALA A 111 -23.89 5.75 1.61
N GLY A 112 -23.32 6.49 2.56
CA GLY A 112 -23.67 6.42 3.96
C GLY A 112 -23.29 5.07 4.57
N GLY A 113 -22.32 4.34 4.05
CA GLY A 113 -21.89 3.05 4.59
C GLY A 113 -20.89 3.15 5.75
N ILE A 114 -20.19 4.29 5.84
CA ILE A 114 -19.20 4.59 6.90
C ILE A 114 -19.35 6.04 7.39
N ARG A 115 -18.77 6.33 8.55
CA ARG A 115 -18.64 7.69 9.12
C ARG A 115 -17.81 8.63 8.21
N PRO A 116 -18.05 9.95 8.23
CA PRO A 116 -17.43 10.90 7.29
C PRO A 116 -16.05 11.43 7.71
N ASP A 117 -15.65 11.26 8.96
CA ASP A 117 -14.41 11.79 9.54
C ASP A 117 -13.22 10.81 9.40
N VAL A 118 -13.28 9.92 8.41
CA VAL A 118 -12.22 8.95 8.12
C VAL A 118 -11.16 9.59 7.24
N GLU A 119 -9.92 9.55 7.71
CA GLU A 119 -8.74 9.89 6.91
C GLU A 119 -8.28 8.64 6.13
N PRO A 120 -8.38 8.62 4.77
CA PRO A 120 -8.05 7.43 3.98
C PRO A 120 -6.61 6.94 4.19
N LEU A 121 -5.67 7.87 4.38
CA LEU A 121 -4.28 7.54 4.60
C LEU A 121 -4.05 6.86 5.96
N ASP A 122 -4.89 7.11 6.96
CA ASP A 122 -4.78 6.47 8.27
C ASP A 122 -5.15 4.97 8.20
N LEU A 123 -6.01 4.56 7.27
CA LEU A 123 -6.28 3.14 6.99
C LEU A 123 -5.04 2.43 6.42
N LEU A 124 -4.37 3.06 5.45
CA LEU A 124 -3.14 2.54 4.87
C LEU A 124 -2.00 2.47 5.91
N ARG A 125 -1.88 3.48 6.76
CA ARG A 125 -0.91 3.53 7.86
C ARG A 125 -1.19 2.45 8.91
N ALA A 126 -2.45 2.19 9.25
CA ALA A 126 -2.80 1.13 10.20
C ALA A 126 -2.35 -0.24 9.69
N LEU A 127 -2.66 -0.58 8.44
CA LEU A 127 -2.28 -1.86 7.83
C LEU A 127 -0.76 -1.95 7.60
N GLY A 128 -0.14 -0.87 7.12
CA GLY A 128 1.31 -0.76 7.01
C GLY A 128 2.01 -0.88 8.36
N GLY A 129 1.39 -0.39 9.43
CA GLY A 129 1.85 -0.55 10.81
C GLY A 129 1.85 -2.02 11.23
N VAL A 130 0.74 -2.74 11.06
CA VAL A 130 0.66 -4.19 11.36
C VAL A 130 1.74 -4.96 10.61
N ALA A 131 2.00 -4.60 9.35
CA ALA A 131 3.09 -5.20 8.59
C ALA A 131 4.48 -4.94 9.19
N ASN A 132 4.73 -3.85 9.91
CA ASN A 132 6.07 -3.47 10.38
C ASN A 132 6.29 -3.62 11.91
N VAL A 133 5.25 -3.93 12.69
CA VAL A 133 5.31 -3.90 14.17
C VAL A 133 6.14 -5.04 14.80
N SER A 134 6.40 -6.16 14.10
CA SER A 134 7.26 -7.26 14.58
C SER A 134 7.59 -8.23 13.43
N PRO A 135 8.68 -9.02 13.47
CA PRO A 135 8.91 -10.15 12.55
C PRO A 135 7.93 -11.33 12.79
N ASP A 136 6.66 -11.02 13.06
CA ASP A 136 5.60 -12.00 13.23
C ASP A 136 5.33 -12.69 11.89
N PRO A 137 5.56 -14.01 11.76
CA PRO A 137 5.26 -14.73 10.52
C PRO A 137 3.77 -14.69 10.17
N ASP A 138 2.88 -14.46 11.14
CA ASP A 138 1.43 -14.36 10.96
C ASP A 138 0.92 -12.92 10.75
N TRP A 139 1.81 -11.94 10.52
CA TRP A 139 1.42 -10.54 10.33
C TRP A 139 0.33 -10.35 9.26
N LYS A 140 0.38 -11.14 8.17
CA LYS A 140 -0.59 -11.07 7.07
C LYS A 140 -1.99 -11.45 7.54
N ARG A 141 -2.11 -12.54 8.30
CA ARG A 141 -3.37 -12.96 8.93
C ARG A 141 -3.87 -11.90 9.91
N SER A 142 -2.98 -11.28 10.67
CA SER A 142 -3.33 -10.19 11.59
C SER A 142 -3.78 -8.93 10.84
N ALA A 143 -3.16 -8.58 9.72
CA ALA A 143 -3.56 -7.46 8.87
C ALA A 143 -4.93 -7.72 8.20
N THR A 144 -5.19 -8.93 7.71
CA THR A 144 -6.51 -9.32 7.19
C THR A 144 -7.61 -9.16 8.25
N ARG A 145 -7.37 -9.62 9.49
CA ARG A 145 -8.32 -9.38 10.59
C ARG A 145 -8.46 -7.89 10.92
N MET A 146 -7.38 -7.12 10.84
CA MET A 146 -7.41 -5.68 11.06
C MET A 146 -8.28 -4.96 10.04
N VAL A 147 -8.33 -5.41 8.78
CA VAL A 147 -9.28 -4.87 7.78
C VAL A 147 -10.72 -4.96 8.29
N ASP A 148 -11.12 -6.10 8.84
CA ASP A 148 -12.48 -6.28 9.38
C ASP A 148 -12.74 -5.40 10.60
N VAL A 149 -11.76 -5.26 11.50
CA VAL A 149 -11.86 -4.36 12.65
C VAL A 149 -12.04 -2.90 12.21
N LEU A 150 -11.24 -2.45 11.25
CA LEU A 150 -11.35 -1.11 10.69
C LEU A 150 -12.73 -0.90 10.06
N ILE A 151 -13.14 -1.78 9.13
CA ILE A 151 -14.44 -1.65 8.44
C ILE A 151 -15.62 -1.63 9.42
N ASN A 152 -15.62 -2.51 10.43
CA ASN A 152 -16.69 -2.53 11.42
C ASN A 152 -16.66 -1.29 12.32
N GLY A 153 -15.49 -0.80 12.72
CA GLY A 153 -15.34 0.44 13.47
C GLY A 153 -15.77 1.69 12.67
N LEU A 154 -15.56 1.69 11.35
CA LEU A 154 -15.99 2.78 10.47
C LEU A 154 -17.52 2.81 10.24
N ARG A 155 -18.19 1.67 10.37
CA ARG A 155 -19.66 1.58 10.27
C ARG A 155 -20.34 2.17 11.50
N ASP A 156 -19.65 2.23 12.65
CA ASP A 156 -20.18 2.83 13.86
C ASP A 156 -20.10 4.36 13.80
N ARG A 157 -21.28 4.99 13.67
CA ARG A 157 -21.41 6.46 13.56
C ARG A 157 -21.50 7.17 14.90
N THR A 158 -21.49 6.44 16.01
CA THR A 158 -21.67 7.03 17.35
C THR A 158 -20.37 7.56 17.95
N ALA A 159 -19.22 7.06 17.50
CA ALA A 159 -17.92 7.57 17.89
C ALA A 159 -17.54 8.73 16.98
N VAL A 160 -17.73 9.99 17.37
CA VAL A 160 -17.12 11.15 16.66
C VAL A 160 -15.71 11.34 17.22
N LEU A 161 -14.68 11.27 16.38
CA LEU A 161 -13.33 11.66 16.79
C LEU A 161 -13.26 13.20 16.75
N PRO A 162 -12.70 13.86 17.78
CA PRO A 162 -12.53 15.31 17.74
C PRO A 162 -11.65 15.69 16.53
N PRO A 163 -11.95 16.81 15.83
CA PRO A 163 -11.17 17.26 14.69
C PRO A 163 -9.70 17.49 15.08
N ARG A 164 -8.77 17.11 14.20
CA ARG A 164 -7.33 17.33 14.44
C ARG A 164 -7.06 18.82 14.63
N SER A 165 -6.61 19.21 15.82
CA SER A 165 -6.01 20.52 16.02
C SER A 165 -4.78 20.60 15.12
N GLY A 166 -4.79 21.54 14.16
CA GLY A 166 -3.69 21.74 13.23
C GLY A 166 -2.39 21.96 14.01
N ALA A 167 -1.44 21.03 13.90
CA ALA A 167 -0.11 21.24 14.43
C ALA A 167 0.55 22.34 13.59
N ALA A 168 0.55 23.56 14.13
CA ALA A 168 1.37 24.64 13.64
C ALA A 168 2.82 24.16 13.60
N VAL A 169 3.43 24.20 12.42
CA VAL A 169 4.87 24.04 12.26
C VAL A 169 5.54 25.13 13.11
N PRO A 170 6.38 24.82 14.10
CA PRO A 170 7.11 25.85 14.82
C PRO A 170 8.03 26.55 13.82
N SER A 171 7.75 27.82 13.50
CA SER A 171 8.67 28.63 12.71
C SER A 171 9.96 28.79 13.51
N ALA A 172 11.08 28.35 12.95
CA ALA A 172 12.39 28.55 13.55
C ALA A 172 12.68 30.05 13.63
N SER A 173 12.64 30.60 14.83
CA SER A 173 13.12 31.95 15.12
C SER A 173 14.63 32.00 14.95
N SER A 174 15.06 32.69 13.89
CA SER A 174 16.40 33.23 13.70
C SER A 174 16.88 33.98 14.96
N LYS A 175 17.92 33.48 15.62
CA LYS A 175 18.71 34.28 16.57
C LYS A 175 19.78 35.03 15.78
N GLY A 176 19.62 36.35 15.71
CA GLY A 176 20.67 37.27 15.30
C GLY A 176 21.86 37.18 16.25
N LYS A 177 23.08 37.11 15.68
CA LYS A 177 24.32 37.38 16.39
C LYS A 177 24.53 38.89 16.46
N ALA A 178 24.62 39.41 17.67
CA ALA A 178 25.46 40.56 17.97
C ALA A 178 26.93 40.11 18.06
#